data_AF-D9PKY1-F1
#
_entry.id   AF-D9PKY1-F1
#
_cell.length_a   1.000
_cell.length_b   1.000
_cell.length_c   1.000
_cell.angle_alpha   90.00
_cell.angle_beta   90.00
_cell.angle_gamma   90.00
#
_symmetry.space_group_name_H-M   'P 1'
#
loop_
_entity.id
_entity.type
_entity.pdbx_description
1 polymer ?
#
loop_
_entity_poly.entity_id
_entity_poly.type
_entity_poly.pdbx_seq_one_letter_code
_entity_poly.pdbx_strand_id
1 'polypeptide(L)' 'TKPGKGGEIQLTDGLAILRKKQDLYGYEFEGTYYDAGKPLGLLKTSIAILWSWSRQLPV' A
#
# COMPACT_ATOMS: atom_id res chain seq x y z
N THR A 1 -22.50 4.96 -0.23
CA THR A 1 -22.52 3.72 0.58
C THR A 1 -22.93 4.14 1.98
N LYS A 2 -23.44 3.23 2.82
CA LYS A 2 -23.61 3.59 4.23
C LYS A 2 -22.20 3.65 4.88
N PRO A 3 -21.99 4.45 5.95
CA PRO A 3 -20.73 4.45 6.67
C PRO A 3 -20.31 3.03 7.07
N GLY A 4 -19.06 2.69 6.79
CA GLY A 4 -18.46 1.39 7.07
C GLY A 4 -17.87 1.35 8.48
N LYS A 5 -16.74 0.64 8.62
CA LYS A 5 -16.01 0.60 9.88
C LYS A 5 -15.61 2.01 10.30
N GLY A 6 -15.77 2.32 11.59
CA GLY A 6 -15.40 3.62 12.16
C GLY A 6 -16.30 4.78 11.74
N GLY A 7 -17.41 4.54 11.03
CA GLY A 7 -18.29 5.61 10.55
C GLY A 7 -17.74 6.34 9.30
N GLU A 8 -16.70 5.80 8.68
CA GLU A 8 -16.09 6.36 7.48
C GLU A 8 -16.80 5.88 6.21
N ILE A 9 -16.86 6.75 5.20
CA ILE A 9 -17.21 6.34 3.85
C ILE A 9 -15.97 5.70 3.23
N GLN A 10 -16.04 4.39 2.96
CA GLN A 10 -14.90 3.61 2.48
C GLN A 10 -14.76 3.69 0.96
N LEU A 11 -13.56 4.02 0.48
CA LEU A 11 -13.25 4.03 -0.95
C LEU A 11 -13.45 2.64 -1.58
N THR A 12 -13.14 1.58 -0.83
CA THR A 12 -13.31 0.18 -1.27
C THR A 12 -14.75 -0.17 -1.62
N ASP A 13 -15.71 0.38 -0.87
CA ASP A 13 -17.13 0.18 -1.15
C ASP A 13 -17.54 0.90 -2.44
N GLY A 14 -16.96 2.09 -2.67
CA GLY A 14 -17.12 2.84 -3.92
C GLY A 14 -16.60 2.06 -5.12
N LEU A 15 -15.40 1.48 -5.01
CA LEU A 15 -14.80 0.63 -6.03
C LEU A 15 -15.66 -0.63 -6.28
N ALA A 16 -16.21 -1.25 -5.24
CA ALA A 16 -17.10 -2.41 -5.39
C ALA A 16 -18.40 -2.07 -6.14
N ILE A 17 -18.94 -0.86 -5.97
CA ILE A 17 -20.08 -0.38 -6.76
C ILE A 17 -19.66 -0.09 -8.20
N LEU A 18 -18.49 0.53 -8.39
CA LEU A 18 -17.98 0.87 -9.72
C LEU A 18 -17.72 -0.37 -10.58
N ARG A 19 -17.22 -1.45 -9.96
CA ARG A 19 -17.01 -2.76 -10.60
C ARG A 19 -18.26 -3.35 -11.23
N LYS A 20 -19.47 -2.94 -10.79
CA LYS A 20 -20.74 -3.40 -11.39
C LYS A 20 -21.08 -2.67 -12.69
N LYS A 21 -20.39 -1.57 -12.99
CA LYS A 21 -20.66 -0.69 -14.15
C LYS A 21 -19.54 -0.72 -15.19
N GLN A 22 -18.32 -1.04 -14.78
CA GLN A 22 -17.16 -1.13 -15.65
C GLN A 22 -16.14 -2.11 -15.07
N ASP A 23 -15.28 -2.62 -15.95
CA ASP A 23 -14.17 -3.46 -15.53
C ASP A 23 -13.19 -2.69 -14.65
N LEU A 24 -12.69 -3.37 -13.61
CA LEU A 24 -11.60 -2.89 -12.77
C LEU A 24 -10.44 -3.87 -12.90
N TYR A 25 -9.26 -3.31 -13.19
CA TYR A 25 -8.04 -4.08 -13.38
C TYR A 25 -7.10 -3.85 -12.19
N GLY A 26 -6.55 -4.95 -11.68
CA GLY A 26 -5.43 -4.89 -10.74
C GLY A 26 -4.12 -4.76 -11.51
N TYR A 27 -3.23 -3.89 -11.06
CA TYR A 27 -1.86 -3.83 -11.55
C TYR A 27 -0.95 -4.46 -10.49
N GLU A 28 -0.32 -5.59 -10.85
CA GLU A 28 0.74 -6.18 -10.05
C GLU A 28 2.04 -5.45 -10.40
N PHE A 29 2.59 -4.73 -9.43
CA PHE A 29 3.82 -3.99 -9.66
C PHE A 29 5.03 -4.85 -9.34
N GLU A 30 6.10 -4.66 -10.11
CA GLU A 30 7.38 -5.29 -9.82
C GLU A 30 8.13 -4.50 -8.75
N GLY A 31 8.48 -5.18 -7.66
CA GLY A 31 9.27 -4.61 -6.56
C GLY A 31 8.79 -5.06 -5.19
N THR A 32 9.39 -4.48 -4.16
CA THR A 32 9.04 -4.78 -2.76
C THR A 32 8.12 -3.70 -2.21
N TYR A 33 6.91 -4.09 -1.80
CA TYR A 33 6.00 -3.23 -1.03
C TYR A 33 6.47 -3.11 0.43
N TYR A 34 6.43 -1.90 0.98
CA TYR A 34 6.71 -1.66 2.40
C TYR A 34 5.55 -0.93 3.07
N ASP A 35 4.95 -1.55 4.08
CA ASP A 35 3.91 -0.92 4.91
C ASP A 35 4.56 -0.17 6.09
N ALA A 36 4.68 1.15 5.95
CA ALA A 36 5.23 2.02 6.99
C ALA A 36 4.17 2.64 7.91
N GLY A 37 2.90 2.22 7.81
CA GLY A 37 1.78 2.81 8.56
C GLY A 37 1.74 2.51 10.05
N LYS A 38 2.64 1.67 10.56
CA LYS A 38 2.77 1.29 11.98
C LYS A 38 4.22 1.37 12.43
N PRO A 39 4.50 1.60 13.74
CA PRO A 39 5.88 1.78 14.23
C PRO A 39 6.87 0.68 13.81
N LEU A 40 6.46 -0.59 13.93
CA LEU A 40 7.31 -1.72 13.51
C LEU A 40 7.50 -1.76 11.97
N GLY A 41 6.46 -1.41 11.21
CA GLY A 41 6.51 -1.33 9.75
C GLY A 41 7.47 -0.25 9.28
N LEU A 42 7.41 0.93 9.92
CA LEU A 42 8.34 2.03 9.69
C LEU A 42 9.78 1.61 9.96
N LEU A 43 10.06 0.97 11.11
CA LEU A 43 11.41 0.51 11.45
C LEU A 43 11.95 -0.48 10.41
N LYS A 44 11.16 -1.47 10.01
CA LYS A 44 11.56 -2.46 8.99
C LYS A 44 11.86 -1.80 7.65
N THR A 45 10.99 -0.88 7.23
CA THR A 45 11.14 -0.12 5.98
C THR A 45 12.44 0.69 5.98
N SER A 46 12.71 1.41 7.07
CA SER A 46 13.93 2.22 7.20
C SER A 46 15.21 1.39 7.11
N ILE A 47 15.25 0.21 7.75
CA ILE A 47 16.40 -0.70 7.67
C ILE A 47 16.56 -1.24 6.25
N ALA A 48 15.47 -1.64 5.60
CA ALA A 48 15.50 -2.18 4.24
C ALA A 48 15.99 -1.14 3.22
N ILE A 49 15.57 0.12 3.35
CA ILE A 49 16.05 1.23 2.52
C ILE A 49 17.54 1.47 2.75
N LEU A 50 17.98 1.54 4.01
CA LEU A 50 19.40 1.74 4.35
C LEU A 50 20.29 0.63 3.77
N TRP A 51 19.86 -0.62 3.89
CA TRP A 51 20.58 -1.78 3.34
C TRP A 51 20.64 -1.75 1.81
N SER A 52 19.58 -1.28 1.15
CA SER A 52 19.59 -1.08 -0.30
C SER A 52 20.66 -0.08 -0.72
N TRP A 53 20.75 1.05 -0.02
CA TRP A 53 21.72 2.11 -0.31
C TRP A 53 23.17 1.71 -0.01
N SER A 54 23.42 0.95 1.06
CA SER A 54 24.78 0.52 1.40
C SER A 54 25.40 -0.38 0.33
N ARG A 55 24.60 -1.12 -0.42
CA ARG A 55 25.06 -1.96 -1.55
C ARG A 55 25.44 -1.18 -2.80
N GLN A 56 25.05 0.09 -2.89
CA GLN A 56 25.26 0.94 -4.07
C GLN A 56 26.42 1.93 -3.89
N LEU A 57 26.97 2.06 -2.69
CA LEU A 57 28.13 2.92 -2.45
C LEU A 57 29.42 2.21 -2.88
N PRO A 58 30.29 2.86 -3.66
CA PRO A 58 31.66 2.38 -3.80
C PRO A 58 32.35 2.51 -2.44
N VAL A 59 33.05 1.43 -2.05
CA VAL A 59 33.82 1.34 -0.80
C VAL A 59 34.87 2.46 -0.72
#